data_AF-A0A969BRC7-F1
#
_entry.id   AF-A0A969BRC7-F1
#
_cell.length_a   1.000
_cell.length_b   1.000
_cell.length_c   1.000
_cell.angle_alpha   90.00
_cell.angle_beta   90.00
_cell.angle_gamma   90.00
#
_symmetry.space_group_name_H-M   'P 1'
#
loop_
_entity.id
_entity.type
_entity.pdbx_description
1 polymer ?
#
loop_
_entity_poly.entity_id
_entity_poly.type
_entity_poly.pdbx_seq_one_letter_code
_entity_poly.pdbx_strand_id
1 'polypeptide(L)'
;MKLTSSHLSYCTNIHPAETWEETKQAIETYVLNVRNLLREHENLGNDAPFAIGLRLSAVAAAELLTGEHLFQFRDWLAQTNTYVFTINGFPYGSFHGTRVKEQVFRPDWTDPARLEYTKQLFEILAVISRPETGASVSTLPGSHKTFGANESLILGNLIELASWLDELAEKTGRDFHLGLEPEPLGSFENTEETLVIFENSTPLLPSLQK
;
A
#
# COMPACT_ATOMS: atom_id res chain seq x y z
N MET A 1 4.76 -15.61 -12.10
CA MET A 1 3.67 -16.05 -12.99
C MET A 1 2.89 -14.80 -13.36
N LYS A 2 2.74 -14.47 -14.65
CA LYS A 2 1.94 -13.32 -15.09
C LYS A 2 0.70 -13.89 -15.77
N LEU A 3 -0.47 -13.68 -15.20
CA LEU A 3 -1.72 -14.05 -15.85
C LEU A 3 -2.02 -12.94 -16.87
N THR A 4 -1.63 -13.14 -18.14
CA THR A 4 -1.86 -12.29 -19.35
C THR A 4 -1.68 -10.76 -19.21
N SER A 5 -2.30 -10.09 -18.25
CA SER A 5 -2.18 -8.66 -17.93
C SER A 5 -1.98 -8.33 -16.43
N SER A 6 -1.85 -9.31 -15.54
CA SER A 6 -1.83 -9.10 -14.07
C SER A 6 -0.61 -9.70 -13.39
N HIS A 7 -0.17 -9.03 -12.32
CA HIS A 7 0.92 -9.48 -11.45
C HIS A 7 0.39 -10.50 -10.43
N LEU A 8 0.88 -11.74 -10.47
CA LEU A 8 0.67 -12.65 -9.35
C LEU A 8 1.76 -12.43 -8.31
N SER A 9 1.36 -12.08 -7.10
CA SER A 9 2.26 -11.72 -6.02
C SER A 9 2.04 -12.52 -4.75
N TYR A 10 3.11 -12.69 -3.97
CA TYR A 10 2.97 -13.11 -2.59
C TYR A 10 2.68 -11.92 -1.69
N CYS A 11 1.53 -11.93 -1.03
CA CYS A 11 1.11 -10.88 -0.13
C CYS A 11 1.66 -11.12 1.28
N THR A 12 2.36 -10.14 1.85
CA THR A 12 2.94 -10.26 3.20
C THR A 12 1.97 -9.90 4.32
N ASN A 13 0.72 -9.50 4.02
CA ASN A 13 -0.31 -9.17 5.03
C ASN A 13 -0.57 -10.30 6.03
N ILE A 14 -0.31 -11.56 5.66
CA ILE A 14 -0.55 -12.73 6.53
C ILE A 14 0.52 -12.90 7.63
N HIS A 15 1.63 -12.16 7.54
CA HIS A 15 2.72 -12.24 8.48
C HIS A 15 2.63 -11.10 9.50
N PRO A 16 2.49 -11.39 10.80
CA PRO A 16 2.56 -10.37 11.83
C PRO A 16 3.95 -9.74 11.80
N ALA A 17 4.01 -8.44 11.51
CA ALA A 17 5.22 -7.64 11.57
C ALA A 17 4.84 -6.18 11.83
N GLU A 18 5.40 -5.55 12.85
CA GLU A 18 5.19 -4.15 13.16
C GLU A 18 6.43 -3.31 12.83
N THR A 19 7.64 -3.85 13.01
CA THR A 19 8.89 -3.14 12.70
C THR A 19 9.41 -3.48 11.29
N TRP A 20 10.34 -2.66 10.78
CA TRP A 20 11.04 -2.95 9.53
C TRP A 20 11.83 -4.25 9.64
N GLU A 21 12.49 -4.50 10.77
CA GLU A 21 13.28 -5.72 10.97
C GLU A 21 12.40 -6.98 10.91
N GLU A 22 11.25 -6.98 11.59
CA GLU A 22 10.28 -8.08 11.52
C GLU A 22 9.74 -8.28 10.10
N THR A 23 9.43 -7.17 9.40
CA THR A 23 8.95 -7.20 8.02
C THR A 23 10.00 -7.83 7.10
N LYS A 24 11.25 -7.39 7.22
CA LYS A 24 12.38 -7.89 6.43
C LYS A 24 12.61 -9.38 6.70
N GLN A 25 12.60 -9.80 7.97
CA GLN A 25 12.74 -11.21 8.33
C GLN A 25 11.62 -12.07 7.72
N ALA A 26 10.37 -11.61 7.76
CA ALA A 26 9.24 -12.29 7.15
C ALA A 26 9.40 -12.40 5.62
N ILE A 27 9.84 -11.33 4.95
CA ILE A 27 10.10 -11.33 3.51
C ILE A 27 11.19 -12.36 3.17
N GLU A 28 12.35 -12.29 3.84
CA GLU A 28 13.48 -13.18 3.57
C GLU A 28 13.14 -14.65 3.82
N THR A 29 12.34 -14.91 4.84
CA THR A 29 11.92 -16.27 5.20
C THR A 29 10.86 -16.82 4.25
N TYR A 30 9.76 -16.09 4.02
CA TYR A 30 8.58 -16.66 3.37
C TYR A 30 8.53 -16.41 1.87
N VAL A 31 8.86 -15.19 1.42
CA VAL A 31 8.78 -14.84 -0.01
C VAL A 31 9.76 -15.70 -0.82
N LEU A 32 11.00 -15.83 -0.35
CA LEU A 32 12.02 -16.60 -1.06
C LEU A 32 11.67 -18.09 -1.11
N ASN A 33 11.16 -18.64 -0.01
CA ASN A 33 10.72 -20.04 0.04
C ASN A 33 9.59 -20.32 -0.94
N VAL A 34 8.55 -19.47 -0.98
CA VAL A 34 7.44 -19.62 -1.93
C VAL A 34 7.92 -19.50 -3.37
N ARG A 35 8.77 -18.51 -3.67
CA ARG A 35 9.37 -18.36 -5.00
C ARG A 35 10.16 -19.59 -5.43
N ASN A 36 10.98 -20.14 -4.53
CA ASN A 36 11.80 -21.31 -4.82
C ASN A 36 10.94 -22.54 -5.08
N LEU A 37 9.91 -22.80 -4.25
CA LEU A 37 8.95 -23.88 -4.47
C LEU A 37 8.24 -23.74 -5.83
N LEU A 38 7.83 -22.53 -6.23
CA LEU A 38 7.23 -22.31 -7.54
C LEU A 38 8.19 -22.60 -8.69
N ARG A 39 9.49 -22.34 -8.51
CA ARG A 39 10.53 -22.68 -9.51
C ARG A 39 10.78 -24.17 -9.59
N GLU A 40 10.89 -24.83 -8.44
CA GLU A 40 11.06 -26.29 -8.33
C GLU A 40 9.90 -27.06 -8.97
N HIS A 41 8.69 -26.51 -8.88
CA HIS A 41 7.49 -27.06 -9.52
C HIS A 41 7.23 -26.52 -10.94
N GLU A 42 8.20 -25.85 -11.57
CA GLU A 42 8.11 -25.31 -12.94
C GLU A 42 6.95 -24.31 -13.19
N ASN A 43 6.33 -23.81 -12.11
CA ASN A 43 5.27 -22.81 -12.15
C ASN A 43 5.80 -21.37 -12.30
N LEU A 44 7.11 -21.19 -12.09
CA LEU A 44 7.83 -19.94 -12.30
C LEU A 44 9.19 -20.24 -12.94
N GLY A 45 9.52 -19.59 -14.05
CA GLY A 45 10.85 -19.73 -14.66
C GLY A 45 11.97 -19.28 -13.71
N ASN A 46 13.15 -19.89 -13.81
CA ASN A 46 14.28 -19.60 -12.93
C ASN A 46 14.70 -18.11 -12.98
N ASP A 47 14.66 -17.52 -14.17
CA ASP A 47 14.98 -16.10 -14.38
C ASP A 47 13.76 -15.19 -14.31
N ALA A 48 12.55 -15.75 -14.12
CA ALA A 48 11.34 -14.95 -14.03
C ALA A 48 11.30 -14.19 -12.69
N PRO A 49 11.03 -12.87 -12.73
CA PRO A 49 10.93 -12.07 -11.52
C PRO A 49 9.69 -12.44 -10.71
N PHE A 50 9.81 -12.37 -9.39
CA PHE A 50 8.72 -12.70 -8.47
C PHE A 50 8.17 -11.48 -7.76
N ALA A 51 6.86 -11.28 -7.86
CA ALA A 51 6.19 -10.09 -7.33
C ALA A 51 5.88 -10.24 -5.84
N ILE A 52 6.03 -9.16 -5.09
CA ILE A 52 5.74 -9.05 -3.67
C ILE A 52 4.67 -7.97 -3.52
N GLY A 53 3.57 -8.33 -2.85
CA GLY A 53 2.61 -7.36 -2.33
C GLY A 53 2.97 -7.11 -0.88
N LEU A 54 3.57 -5.96 -0.59
CA LEU A 54 4.03 -5.66 0.76
C LEU A 54 2.88 -5.23 1.65
N ARG A 55 3.01 -5.57 2.93
CA ARG A 55 2.33 -4.90 4.04
C ARG A 55 3.38 -4.13 4.81
N LEU A 56 3.14 -2.86 5.05
CA LEU A 56 3.93 -2.09 6.01
C LEU A 56 3.01 -1.54 7.10
N SER A 57 3.56 -1.36 8.29
CA SER A 57 2.98 -0.50 9.32
C SER A 57 3.59 0.91 9.19
N ALA A 58 3.04 1.88 9.90
CA ALA A 58 3.64 3.21 10.03
C ALA A 58 5.02 3.18 10.68
N VAL A 59 5.25 2.28 11.65
CA VAL A 59 6.55 2.10 12.29
C VAL A 59 7.56 1.55 11.27
N ALA A 60 7.21 0.48 10.56
CA ALA A 60 8.08 -0.13 9.56
C ALA A 60 8.38 0.83 8.39
N ALA A 61 7.39 1.61 7.95
CA ALA A 61 7.59 2.61 6.90
C ALA A 61 8.56 3.72 7.33
N ALA A 62 8.38 4.27 8.53
CA ALA A 62 9.28 5.27 9.08
C ALA A 62 10.70 4.72 9.24
N GLU A 63 10.87 3.53 9.79
CA GLU A 63 12.17 2.87 9.96
C GLU A 63 12.86 2.58 8.63
N LEU A 64 12.11 2.11 7.61
CA LEU A 64 12.63 1.83 6.28
C LEU A 64 13.16 3.09 5.59
N LEU A 65 12.57 4.25 5.86
CA LEU A 65 13.00 5.55 5.34
C LEU A 65 14.23 6.12 6.07
N THR A 66 14.68 5.51 7.17
CA THR A 66 15.88 5.98 7.88
C THR A 66 17.17 5.40 7.30
N GLY A 67 18.20 6.24 7.21
CA GLY A 67 19.55 5.84 6.79
C GLY A 67 19.55 5.20 5.39
N GLU A 68 20.16 4.01 5.29
CA GLU A 68 20.33 3.29 4.02
C GLU A 68 19.36 2.11 3.85
N HIS A 69 18.41 1.92 4.77
CA HIS A 69 17.55 0.72 4.78
C HIS A 69 16.78 0.55 3.46
N LEU A 70 16.18 1.62 2.93
CA LEU A 70 15.43 1.58 1.67
C LEU A 70 16.31 1.18 0.48
N PHE A 71 17.54 1.69 0.41
CA PHE A 71 18.46 1.37 -0.68
C PHE A 71 19.01 -0.06 -0.56
N GLN A 72 19.31 -0.50 0.66
CA GLN A 72 19.66 -1.90 0.92
C GLN A 72 18.51 -2.84 0.52
N PHE A 73 17.26 -2.46 0.80
CA PHE A 73 16.11 -3.25 0.40
C PHE A 73 15.91 -3.27 -1.12
N ARG A 74 16.06 -2.13 -1.81
CA ARG A 74 16.07 -2.05 -3.28
C ARG A 74 17.10 -3.01 -3.87
N ASP A 75 18.32 -3.00 -3.34
CA ASP A 75 19.41 -3.83 -3.84
C ASP A 75 19.15 -5.31 -3.57
N TRP A 76 18.54 -5.63 -2.41
CA TRP A 76 18.11 -6.98 -2.09
C TRP A 76 17.01 -7.49 -3.04
N LEU A 77 16.03 -6.64 -3.41
CA LEU A 77 15.01 -7.00 -4.40
C LEU A 77 15.65 -7.38 -5.75
N ALA A 78 16.65 -6.61 -6.18
CA ALA A 78 17.41 -6.89 -7.40
C ALA A 78 18.21 -8.21 -7.29
N GLN A 79 18.97 -8.40 -6.20
CA GLN A 79 19.77 -9.61 -5.96
C GLN A 79 18.92 -10.88 -5.93
N THR A 80 17.70 -10.78 -5.42
CA THR A 80 16.76 -11.90 -5.31
C THR A 80 15.85 -12.03 -6.54
N ASN A 81 16.00 -11.19 -7.57
CA ASN A 81 15.09 -11.17 -8.71
C ASN A 81 13.61 -11.13 -8.27
N THR A 82 13.32 -10.28 -7.29
CA THR A 82 11.98 -9.98 -6.79
C THR A 82 11.64 -8.51 -7.08
N TYR A 83 10.39 -8.13 -6.87
CA TYR A 83 9.97 -6.74 -7.00
C TYR A 83 8.69 -6.45 -6.25
N VAL A 84 8.50 -5.17 -5.94
CA VAL A 84 7.30 -4.64 -5.31
C VAL A 84 6.59 -3.75 -6.32
N PHE A 85 5.27 -3.83 -6.38
CA PHE A 85 4.42 -2.93 -7.16
C PHE A 85 3.25 -2.40 -6.33
N THR A 86 3.02 -2.95 -5.14
CA THR A 86 1.94 -2.53 -4.25
C THR A 86 2.33 -2.64 -2.79
N ILE A 87 1.82 -1.71 -1.98
CA ILE A 87 1.90 -1.76 -0.50
C ILE A 87 0.49 -1.64 0.07
N ASN A 88 0.08 -2.58 0.92
CA ASN A 88 -1.08 -2.44 1.77
C ASN A 88 -0.69 -1.67 3.04
N GLY A 89 -1.28 -0.50 3.22
CA GLY A 89 -1.10 0.41 4.35
C GLY A 89 -2.16 0.25 5.45
N PHE A 90 -2.89 -0.86 5.47
CA PHE A 90 -3.92 -1.14 6.46
C PHE A 90 -3.67 -2.48 7.18
N PRO A 91 -3.65 -2.52 8.52
CA PRO A 91 -3.80 -1.38 9.44
C PRO A 91 -2.57 -0.48 9.52
N TYR A 92 -2.77 0.71 10.11
CA TYR A 92 -1.71 1.66 10.40
C TYR A 92 -0.61 1.08 11.30
N GLY A 93 -0.99 0.37 12.36
CA GLY A 93 -0.07 -0.19 13.34
C GLY A 93 -0.35 -1.67 13.62
N SER A 94 -0.14 -2.09 14.86
CA SER A 94 -0.39 -3.46 15.30
C SER A 94 -1.83 -3.92 15.07
N PHE A 95 -2.00 -5.01 14.30
CA PHE A 95 -3.26 -5.76 14.11
C PHE A 95 -3.47 -6.84 15.19
N HIS A 96 -2.40 -7.26 15.87
CA HIS A 96 -2.39 -8.46 16.70
C HIS A 96 -2.43 -8.07 18.18
N GLY A 97 -3.52 -8.42 18.89
CA GLY A 97 -3.57 -8.40 20.35
C GLY A 97 -4.39 -7.27 21.00
N THR A 98 -4.96 -6.33 20.25
CA THR A 98 -5.81 -5.25 20.79
C THR A 98 -7.31 -5.56 20.63
N ARG A 99 -8.06 -5.33 21.72
CA ARG A 99 -9.38 -5.93 21.98
C ARG A 99 -10.56 -5.22 21.30
N VAL A 100 -10.33 -4.28 20.38
CA VAL A 100 -11.39 -3.41 19.84
C VAL A 100 -11.29 -3.37 18.32
N LYS A 101 -12.20 -4.09 17.65
CA LYS A 101 -12.15 -4.32 16.20
C LYS A 101 -12.22 -3.02 15.41
N GLU A 102 -12.97 -2.03 15.85
CA GLU A 102 -13.13 -0.75 15.16
C GLU A 102 -11.86 0.13 15.23
N GLN A 103 -11.03 -0.01 16.27
CA GLN A 103 -9.82 0.83 16.42
C GLN A 103 -8.76 0.54 15.34
N VAL A 104 -8.88 -0.55 14.61
CA VAL A 104 -8.03 -0.87 13.46
C VAL A 104 -8.13 0.19 12.35
N PHE A 105 -9.26 0.90 12.28
CA PHE A 105 -9.47 2.03 11.37
C PHE A 105 -8.71 3.30 11.79
N ARG A 106 -8.17 3.36 13.02
CA ARG A 106 -7.45 4.53 13.52
C ARG A 106 -5.94 4.43 13.28
N PRO A 107 -5.28 5.57 12.97
CA PRO A 107 -5.87 6.81 12.45
C PRO A 107 -6.59 6.57 11.11
N ASP A 108 -7.74 7.22 10.96
CA ASP A 108 -8.56 7.19 9.74
C ASP A 108 -8.23 8.41 8.87
N TRP A 109 -8.90 8.56 7.72
CA TRP A 109 -8.62 9.66 6.79
C TRP A 109 -9.03 11.05 7.29
N THR A 110 -9.63 11.17 8.47
CA THR A 110 -9.82 12.49 9.12
C THR A 110 -8.54 13.00 9.78
N ASP A 111 -7.57 12.11 10.03
CA ASP A 111 -6.36 12.40 10.78
C ASP A 111 -5.16 12.64 9.84
N PRO A 112 -4.42 13.77 9.96
CA PRO A 112 -3.22 14.03 9.19
C PRO A 112 -2.14 12.94 9.30
N ALA A 113 -2.10 12.18 10.40
CA ALA A 113 -1.16 11.06 10.53
C ALA A 113 -1.40 9.97 9.48
N ARG A 114 -2.65 9.73 9.07
CA ARG A 114 -2.98 8.80 7.97
C ARG A 114 -2.43 9.30 6.63
N LEU A 115 -2.58 10.59 6.37
CA LEU A 115 -2.06 11.23 5.16
C LEU A 115 -0.53 11.11 5.08
N GLU A 116 0.17 11.51 6.15
CA GLU A 116 1.63 11.47 6.20
C GLU A 116 2.17 10.05 6.04
N TYR A 117 1.58 9.09 6.75
CA TYR A 117 1.93 7.69 6.59
C TYR A 117 1.72 7.19 5.16
N THR A 118 0.62 7.57 4.51
CA THR A 118 0.36 7.18 3.12
C THR A 118 1.39 7.78 2.16
N LYS A 119 1.80 9.04 2.36
CA LYS A 119 2.90 9.67 1.61
C LYS A 119 4.19 8.87 1.74
N GLN A 120 4.57 8.46 2.96
CA GLN A 120 5.77 7.62 3.20
C GLN A 120 5.74 6.31 2.40
N LEU A 121 4.58 5.65 2.31
CA LEU A 121 4.44 4.43 1.50
C LEU A 121 4.71 4.69 0.00
N PHE A 122 4.26 5.83 -0.52
CA PHE A 122 4.54 6.24 -1.90
C PHE A 122 6.00 6.67 -2.11
N GLU A 123 6.64 7.32 -1.14
CA GLU A 123 8.08 7.62 -1.19
C GLU A 123 8.91 6.33 -1.28
N ILE A 124 8.55 5.32 -0.50
CA ILE A 124 9.15 3.98 -0.57
C ILE A 124 8.96 3.40 -1.98
N LEU A 125 7.72 3.40 -2.49
CA LEU A 125 7.41 2.88 -3.83
C LEU A 125 8.13 3.64 -4.95
N ALA A 126 8.34 4.94 -4.82
CA ALA A 126 9.08 5.73 -5.80
C ALA A 126 10.51 5.19 -6.02
N VAL A 127 11.11 4.59 -4.98
CA VAL A 127 12.46 4.00 -5.02
C VAL A 127 12.45 2.53 -5.45
N ILE A 128 11.51 1.72 -4.93
CA ILE A 128 11.57 0.26 -5.08
C ILE A 128 10.66 -0.32 -6.16
N SER A 129 9.67 0.45 -6.64
CA SER A 129 8.76 -0.03 -7.68
C SER A 129 9.46 -0.16 -9.03
N ARG A 130 8.90 -1.00 -9.90
CA ARG A 130 9.35 -1.12 -11.30
C ARG A 130 8.57 -0.15 -12.19
N PRO A 131 9.21 0.52 -13.18
CA PRO A 131 8.51 1.53 -13.97
C PRO A 131 7.30 0.98 -14.73
N GLU A 132 7.37 -0.28 -15.16
CA GLU A 132 6.36 -0.93 -15.99
C GLU A 132 5.14 -1.49 -15.24
N THR A 133 5.11 -1.41 -13.90
CA THR A 133 4.10 -2.12 -13.09
C THR A 133 2.99 -1.23 -12.55
N GLY A 134 3.17 0.09 -12.59
CA GLY A 134 2.46 0.99 -11.68
C GLY A 134 2.89 0.76 -10.23
N ALA A 135 2.55 1.72 -9.36
CA ALA A 135 2.88 1.69 -7.95
C ALA A 135 1.63 2.04 -7.12
N SER A 136 1.04 1.05 -6.47
CA SER A 136 -0.19 1.24 -5.71
C SER A 136 -0.02 1.17 -4.20
N VAL A 137 -0.76 2.01 -3.48
CA VAL A 137 -0.98 1.86 -2.04
C VAL A 137 -2.44 1.54 -1.81
N SER A 138 -2.74 0.47 -1.06
CA SER A 138 -4.12 0.16 -0.65
C SER A 138 -4.35 0.46 0.83
N THR A 139 -5.55 0.91 1.19
CA THR A 139 -5.88 1.33 2.56
C THR A 139 -7.40 1.37 2.82
N LEU A 140 -7.80 1.69 4.05
CA LEU A 140 -9.20 1.68 4.50
C LEU A 140 -10.11 2.66 3.72
N PRO A 141 -11.45 2.46 3.74
CA PRO A 141 -12.42 3.25 2.97
C PRO A 141 -12.79 4.55 3.69
N GLY A 142 -11.81 5.44 3.93
CA GLY A 142 -12.05 6.70 4.62
C GLY A 142 -12.03 6.56 6.15
N SER A 143 -13.09 6.03 6.76
CA SER A 143 -13.24 5.86 8.21
C SER A 143 -14.14 4.66 8.55
N HIS A 144 -14.47 4.48 9.83
CA HIS A 144 -15.47 3.53 10.32
C HIS A 144 -16.82 4.26 10.53
N LYS A 145 -17.95 3.67 10.13
CA LYS A 145 -19.29 4.29 10.16
C LYS A 145 -19.69 4.81 11.54
N THR A 146 -19.23 4.18 12.62
CA THR A 146 -19.59 4.58 14.00
C THR A 146 -18.77 5.77 14.53
N PHE A 147 -17.73 6.22 13.84
CA PHE A 147 -16.86 7.30 14.32
C PHE A 147 -17.44 8.71 14.11
N GLY A 148 -18.51 8.85 13.31
CA GLY A 148 -19.05 10.18 12.98
C GLY A 148 -18.02 11.06 12.28
N ALA A 149 -17.21 10.45 11.40
CA ALA A 149 -16.13 11.13 10.70
C ALA A 149 -16.64 12.29 9.83
N ASN A 150 -15.93 13.40 9.84
CA ASN A 150 -16.22 14.54 8.99
C ASN A 150 -15.70 14.26 7.57
N GLU A 151 -16.62 14.02 6.63
CA GLU A 151 -16.30 13.75 5.22
C GLU A 151 -15.45 14.84 4.58
N SER A 152 -15.65 16.11 4.94
CA SER A 152 -14.85 17.22 4.39
C SER A 152 -13.38 17.12 4.78
N LEU A 153 -13.04 16.56 5.95
CA LEU A 153 -11.65 16.31 6.35
C LEU A 153 -11.04 15.14 5.57
N ILE A 154 -11.82 14.07 5.36
CA ILE A 154 -11.40 12.93 4.54
C ILE A 154 -11.08 13.39 3.11
N LEU A 155 -12.02 14.11 2.49
CA LEU A 155 -11.86 14.69 1.16
C LEU A 155 -10.65 15.64 1.10
N GLY A 156 -10.48 16.52 2.09
CA GLY A 156 -9.34 17.44 2.16
C GLY A 156 -7.99 16.72 2.13
N ASN A 157 -7.83 15.69 2.97
CA ASN A 157 -6.59 14.90 3.01
C ASN A 157 -6.37 14.09 1.73
N LEU A 158 -7.42 13.54 1.11
CA LEU A 158 -7.30 12.82 -0.15
C LEU A 158 -6.92 13.74 -1.32
N ILE A 159 -7.46 14.96 -1.37
CA ILE A 159 -7.10 15.98 -2.37
C ILE A 159 -5.65 16.44 -2.18
N GLU A 160 -5.22 16.63 -0.93
CA GLU A 160 -3.83 16.95 -0.64
C GLU A 160 -2.89 15.84 -1.09
N LEU A 161 -3.23 14.57 -0.80
CA LEU A 161 -2.44 13.45 -1.29
C LEU A 161 -2.38 13.42 -2.82
N ALA A 162 -3.52 13.58 -3.50
CA ALA A 162 -3.58 13.54 -4.96
C ALA A 162 -2.65 14.62 -5.57
N SER A 163 -2.73 15.85 -5.07
CA SER A 163 -1.86 16.95 -5.52
C SER A 163 -0.38 16.64 -5.30
N TRP A 164 -0.03 16.06 -4.15
CA TRP A 164 1.35 15.65 -3.85
C TRP A 164 1.82 14.47 -4.71
N LEU A 165 0.93 13.52 -5.04
CA LEU A 165 1.23 12.40 -5.92
C LEU A 165 1.47 12.85 -7.36
N ASP A 166 0.75 13.86 -7.85
CA ASP A 166 1.01 14.45 -9.17
C ASP A 166 2.45 15.00 -9.24
N GLU A 167 2.87 15.76 -8.23
CA GLU A 167 4.25 16.28 -8.15
C GLU A 167 5.29 15.15 -8.08
N LEU A 168 5.02 14.11 -7.29
CA LEU A 168 5.90 12.95 -7.19
C LEU A 168 5.98 12.16 -8.50
N ALA A 169 4.85 12.00 -9.20
CA ALA A 169 4.76 11.35 -10.50
C ALA A 169 5.57 12.11 -11.56
N GLU A 170 5.44 13.44 -11.62
CA GLU A 170 6.24 14.30 -12.51
C GLU A 170 7.74 14.16 -12.24
N LYS A 171 8.13 14.14 -10.96
CA LYS A 171 9.54 14.03 -10.55
C LYS A 171 10.16 12.67 -10.86
N THR A 172 9.38 11.60 -10.73
CA THR A 172 9.90 10.22 -10.74
C THR A 172 9.58 9.46 -12.02
N GLY A 173 8.66 9.98 -12.85
CA GLY A 173 8.14 9.30 -14.03
C GLY A 173 7.33 8.04 -13.70
N ARG A 174 6.77 7.95 -12.48
CA ARG A 174 6.03 6.80 -12.00
C ARG A 174 4.53 7.05 -12.03
N ASP A 175 3.79 5.97 -12.23
CA ASP A 175 2.34 5.95 -12.22
C ASP A 175 1.85 5.45 -10.85
N PHE A 176 1.32 6.37 -10.03
CA PHE A 176 0.93 6.11 -8.65
C PHE A 176 -0.59 6.00 -8.48
N HIS A 177 -1.04 5.01 -7.71
CA HIS A 177 -2.45 4.71 -7.51
C HIS A 177 -2.78 4.54 -6.03
N LEU A 178 -3.74 5.31 -5.50
CA LEU A 178 -4.32 5.03 -4.20
C LEU A 178 -5.57 4.15 -4.37
N GLY A 179 -5.57 2.98 -3.73
CA GLY A 179 -6.73 2.10 -3.62
C GLY A 179 -7.39 2.24 -2.25
N LEU A 180 -8.58 2.84 -2.20
CA LEU A 180 -9.41 2.78 -1.01
C LEU A 180 -10.25 1.48 -1.06
N GLU A 181 -10.01 0.57 -0.12
CA GLU A 181 -10.61 -0.77 -0.09
C GLU A 181 -11.95 -0.70 0.65
N PRO A 182 -13.10 -1.00 0.00
CA PRO A 182 -14.38 -1.14 0.70
C PRO A 182 -14.27 -2.23 1.77
N GLU A 183 -14.73 -1.93 2.98
CA GLU A 183 -14.60 -2.83 4.13
C GLU A 183 -15.90 -2.82 4.93
N PRO A 184 -16.31 -3.95 5.54
CA PRO A 184 -17.45 -3.97 6.43
C PRO A 184 -17.35 -2.90 7.52
N LEU A 185 -18.43 -2.16 7.73
CA LEU A 185 -18.52 -1.00 8.64
C LEU A 185 -17.61 0.18 8.30
N GLY A 186 -16.91 0.17 7.15
CA GLY A 186 -16.16 1.30 6.63
C GLY A 186 -17.08 2.39 6.06
N SER A 187 -16.60 3.61 5.78
CA SER A 187 -17.46 4.69 5.23
C SER A 187 -18.18 4.26 3.95
N PHE A 188 -17.58 3.32 3.20
CA PHE A 188 -18.25 2.55 2.17
C PHE A 188 -17.84 1.08 2.24
N GLU A 189 -18.81 0.18 2.08
CA GLU A 189 -18.61 -1.26 2.30
C GLU A 189 -18.75 -2.07 1.00
N ASN A 190 -19.38 -1.51 -0.01
CA ASN A 190 -19.75 -2.21 -1.24
C ASN A 190 -19.67 -1.29 -2.46
N THR A 191 -19.78 -1.88 -3.64
CA THR A 191 -19.65 -1.17 -4.91
C THR A 191 -20.64 -0.02 -5.06
N GLU A 192 -21.89 -0.18 -4.63
CA GLU A 192 -22.90 0.88 -4.75
C GLU A 192 -22.53 2.10 -3.90
N GLU A 193 -22.14 1.87 -2.65
CA GLU A 193 -21.67 2.95 -1.75
C GLU A 193 -20.39 3.62 -2.28
N THR A 194 -19.46 2.84 -2.83
CA THR A 194 -18.25 3.37 -3.47
C THR A 194 -18.59 4.32 -4.62
N LEU A 195 -19.48 3.91 -5.53
CA LEU A 195 -19.88 4.73 -6.67
C LEU A 195 -20.51 6.05 -6.22
N VAL A 196 -21.42 6.00 -5.24
CA VAL A 196 -22.06 7.20 -4.69
C VAL A 196 -21.03 8.20 -4.14
N ILE A 197 -20.00 7.72 -3.45
CA ILE A 197 -18.94 8.60 -2.92
C ILE A 197 -18.17 9.27 -4.05
N PHE A 198 -17.74 8.53 -5.08
CA PHE A 198 -17.00 9.10 -6.20
C PHE A 198 -17.83 10.10 -7.01
N GLU A 199 -19.11 9.79 -7.27
CA GLU A 199 -20.03 10.70 -7.97
C GLU A 199 -20.21 12.01 -7.21
N ASN A 200 -20.39 11.95 -5.88
CA ASN A 200 -20.55 13.14 -5.03
C ASN A 200 -19.24 13.94 -4.87
N SER A 201 -18.09 13.28 -5.01
CA SER A 201 -16.76 13.91 -4.86
C SER A 201 -16.26 14.56 -6.16
N THR A 202 -16.75 14.12 -7.32
CA THR A 202 -16.30 14.61 -8.64
C THR A 202 -16.41 16.14 -8.81
N PRO A 203 -17.48 16.82 -8.36
CA PRO A 203 -17.58 18.29 -8.45
C PRO A 203 -16.51 19.04 -7.62
N LEU A 204 -15.86 18.36 -6.67
CA LEU A 204 -14.87 18.92 -5.74
C LEU A 204 -13.42 18.70 -6.20
N LEU A 205 -13.20 18.16 -7.40
CA LEU A 205 -11.87 17.94 -8.00
C LEU A 205 -11.64 18.81 -9.26
N PRO A 206 -11.59 20.16 -9.17
CA PRO A 206 -11.52 21.01 -10.36
C PRO A 206 -10.18 20.92 -11.11
N SER A 207 -9.13 20.37 -10.50
CA SER A 207 -7.76 20.41 -11.00
C SER A 207 -7.25 19.12 -11.67
N LEU A 208 -7.98 18.00 -11.57
CA LEU A 208 -7.53 16.69 -12.08
C LEU A 208 -8.05 16.36 -13.50
N GLN A 209 -8.71 17.31 -14.18
CA GLN A 209 -9.25 17.12 -15.54
C GLN A 209 -8.31 17.59 -16.66
N LYS A 210 -6.99 17.53 -16.46
CA LYS A 210 -6.04 17.89 -17.53
C LYS A 210 -5.69 16.71 -18.43
#